data_AF-A0A7X6ZU90-F1
#
_entry.id   AF-A0A7X6ZU90-F1
#
_cell.length_a   1.000
_cell.length_b   1.000
_cell.length_c   1.000
_cell.angle_alpha   90.00
_cell.angle_beta   90.00
_cell.angle_gamma   90.00
#
_symmetry.space_group_name_H-M   'P 1'
#
loop_
_entity.id
_entity.type
_entity.pdbx_description
1 polymer ?
#
loop_
_entity_poly.entity_id
_entity_poly.type
_entity_poly.pdbx_seq_one_letter_code
_entity_poly.pdbx_strand_id
1 'polypeptide(L)'
;SVLKEEGYIAKEKYGTITLTESGHKVAVNIKRKYDLLKAFFSDILGVETDTAAGDACRIEHLISLKTTEKIEQQLQKMSYVQN
;
A
#
# COMPACT_ATOMS: atom_id res chain seq x y z
N SER A 1 -21.37 -7.86 -4.31
CA SER A 1 -20.26 -6.93 -4.60
C SER A 1 -19.01 -7.78 -4.63
N VAL A 2 -18.09 -7.50 -5.55
CA VAL A 2 -16.89 -8.31 -5.78
C VAL A 2 -16.17 -8.64 -4.47
N LEU A 3 -15.98 -7.65 -3.59
CA LEU A 3 -15.33 -7.85 -2.28
C LEU A 3 -16.04 -8.86 -1.35
N LYS A 4 -17.38 -8.96 -1.42
CA LYS A 4 -18.15 -9.94 -0.63
C LYS A 4 -18.06 -11.33 -1.24
N GLU A 5 -18.11 -11.41 -2.57
CA GLU A 5 -17.98 -12.66 -3.32
C GLU A 5 -16.58 -13.28 -3.16
N GLU A 6 -15.55 -12.44 -3.05
CA GLU A 6 -14.17 -12.84 -2.76
C GLU A 6 -13.90 -13.05 -1.25
N GLY A 7 -14.90 -12.85 -0.40
CA GLY A 7 -14.80 -13.11 1.04
C GLY A 7 -13.95 -12.11 1.83
N TYR A 8 -13.65 -10.93 1.28
CA TYR A 8 -12.88 -9.89 1.95
C TYR A 8 -13.72 -9.04 2.91
N ILE A 9 -15.04 -8.98 2.71
CA ILE A 9 -15.95 -8.23 3.57
C ILE A 9 -17.08 -9.10 4.10
N ALA A 10 -17.42 -8.89 5.36
CA ALA A 10 -18.65 -9.38 5.98
C ALA A 10 -19.65 -8.23 6.09
N LYS A 11 -20.93 -8.53 5.89
CA LYS A 11 -22.03 -7.58 6.07
C LYS A 11 -23.05 -8.18 7.02
N GLU A 12 -23.23 -7.57 8.17
CA GLU A 12 -24.32 -7.93 9.07
C GLU A 12 -25.68 -7.50 8.50
N LYS A 13 -26.75 -8.22 8.86
CA LYS A 13 -28.09 -8.10 8.26
C LYS A 13 -28.66 -6.67 8.27
N TYR A 14 -28.23 -5.83 9.22
CA TYR A 14 -28.53 -4.39 9.33
C TYR A 14 -27.31 -3.55 9.75
N GLY A 15 -26.09 -4.03 9.53
CA GLY A 15 -24.88 -3.47 10.15
C GLY A 15 -23.78 -3.01 9.19
N THR A 16 -22.72 -2.50 9.81
CA THR A 16 -21.50 -1.99 9.17
C THR A 16 -20.81 -3.06 8.33
N ILE A 17 -20.18 -2.65 7.23
CA ILE A 17 -19.29 -3.53 6.46
C ILE A 17 -17.97 -3.65 7.23
N THR A 18 -17.57 -4.88 7.55
CA THR A 18 -16.30 -5.16 8.23
C THR A 18 -15.40 -5.98 7.32
N LEU A 19 -14.08 -5.74 7.42
CA LEU A 19 -13.11 -6.59 6.76
C LEU A 19 -13.06 -7.93 7.49
N THR A 20 -13.07 -9.02 6.72
CA THR A 20 -12.68 -10.32 7.23
C THR A 20 -11.16 -10.35 7.46
N GLU A 21 -10.64 -11.41 8.06
CA GLU A 21 -9.18 -11.55 8.22
C GLU A 21 -8.44 -11.53 6.88
N SER A 22 -8.98 -12.18 5.84
CA SER A 22 -8.41 -12.15 4.49
C SER A 22 -8.49 -10.75 3.89
N GLY A 23 -9.61 -10.04 4.06
CA GLY A 23 -9.75 -8.65 3.63
C GLY A 23 -8.76 -7.73 4.33
N HIS A 24 -8.52 -7.93 5.62
CA HIS A 24 -7.53 -7.17 6.38
C HIS A 24 -6.11 -7.39 5.86
N LYS A 25 -5.72 -8.64 5.57
CA LYS A 25 -4.40 -8.95 4.99
C LYS A 25 -4.19 -8.25 3.64
N VAL A 26 -5.21 -8.24 2.78
CA VAL A 26 -5.17 -7.53 1.50
C VAL A 26 -5.04 -6.02 1.71
N ALA A 27 -5.86 -5.44 2.60
CA ALA A 27 -5.84 -4.01 2.91
C ALA A 27 -4.47 -3.55 3.46
N VAL A 28 -3.87 -4.33 4.36
CA VAL A 28 -2.54 -4.05 4.91
C VAL A 28 -1.47 -4.07 3.81
N ASN A 29 -1.53 -5.04 2.89
CA ASN A 29 -0.57 -5.11 1.80
C ASN A 29 -0.69 -3.91 0.83
N ILE A 30 -1.92 -3.51 0.49
CA ILE A 30 -2.17 -2.32 -0.33
C ILE A 30 -1.62 -1.07 0.36
N LYS A 31 -1.93 -0.88 1.65
CA LYS A 31 -1.43 0.26 2.43
C LYS A 31 0.09 0.29 2.53
N ARG A 32 0.74 -0.87 2.72
CA ARG A 32 2.21 -0.97 2.73
C ARG A 32 2.81 -0.53 1.39
N LYS A 33 2.23 -0.96 0.27
CA LYS A 33 2.69 -0.53 -1.06
C LYS A 33 2.57 0.98 -1.24
N TYR A 34 1.42 1.56 -0.86
CA TYR A 34 1.20 3.00 -0.88
C TYR A 34 2.30 3.75 -0.14
N ASP A 35 2.55 3.38 1.11
CA ASP A 35 3.48 4.09 1.99
C ASP A 35 4.91 4.04 1.46
N LEU A 36 5.33 2.86 0.98
CA LEU A 36 6.66 2.68 0.40
C LEU A 36 6.84 3.49 -0.89
N LEU A 37 5.83 3.51 -1.75
CA LEU A 37 5.88 4.29 -3.00
C LEU A 37 5.87 5.79 -2.72
N LYS A 38 5.00 6.23 -1.81
CA LYS A 38 4.91 7.64 -1.42
C LYS A 38 6.25 8.12 -0.87
N ALA A 39 6.82 7.40 0.11
CA ALA A 39 8.11 7.73 0.71
C ALA A 39 9.23 7.70 -0.33
N PHE A 40 9.23 6.71 -1.24
CA PHE A 40 10.23 6.66 -2.30
C PHE A 40 10.13 7.87 -3.24
N PHE A 41 8.93 8.24 -3.67
CA PHE A 41 8.73 9.38 -4.56
C PHE A 41 9.04 10.71 -3.87
N SER A 42 8.60 10.92 -2.62
CA SER A 42 8.85 12.17 -1.90
C SER A 42 10.30 12.28 -1.42
N ASP A 43 10.80 11.27 -0.73
CA ASP A 43 12.02 11.40 0.07
C ASP A 43 13.28 11.09 -0.75
N ILE A 44 13.15 10.25 -1.78
CA ILE A 44 14.27 9.86 -2.65
C ILE A 44 14.26 10.60 -3.98
N LEU A 45 13.10 10.69 -4.64
CA LEU A 45 13.00 11.38 -5.94
C LEU A 45 12.74 12.89 -5.78
N GLY A 46 12.36 13.37 -4.59
CA GLY A 46 12.06 14.78 -4.36
C GLY A 46 10.75 15.26 -4.98
N VAL A 47 9.83 14.34 -5.28
CA VAL A 47 8.50 14.67 -5.82
C VAL A 47 7.67 15.34 -4.72
N GLU A 48 6.91 16.37 -5.09
CA GLU A 48 6.00 17.05 -4.18
C GLU A 48 5.01 16.05 -3.53
N THR A 49 4.67 16.25 -2.26
CA THR A 49 3.97 15.26 -1.43
C THR A 49 2.60 14.86 -1.97
N ASP A 50 1.81 15.82 -2.48
CA ASP A 50 0.49 15.53 -3.05
C ASP A 50 0.61 14.76 -4.37
N THR A 51 1.60 15.12 -5.20
CA THR A 51 1.91 14.39 -6.43
C THR A 51 2.38 12.95 -6.13
N ALA A 52 3.31 12.79 -5.20
CA ALA A 52 3.80 11.49 -4.75
C ALA A 52 2.68 10.61 -4.18
N ALA A 53 1.78 11.19 -3.38
CA ALA A 53 0.60 10.51 -2.87
C ALA A 53 -0.37 10.08 -3.99
N GLY A 54 -0.61 10.96 -4.97
CA GLY A 54 -1.47 10.67 -6.12
C GLY A 54 -0.92 9.52 -6.98
N ASP A 55 0.38 9.52 -7.23
CA ASP A 55 1.05 8.48 -8.02
C ASP A 55 1.11 7.14 -7.27
N ALA A 56 1.43 7.18 -5.97
CA ALA A 56 1.44 5.98 -5.13
C ALA A 56 0.07 5.28 -5.11
N CYS A 57 -1.02 6.05 -4.95
CA CYS A 57 -2.39 5.56 -4.95
C CYS A 57 -2.76 4.82 -6.26
N ARG A 58 -2.26 5.30 -7.40
CA ARG A 58 -2.52 4.67 -8.70
C ARG A 58 -1.68 3.40 -8.89
N ILE A 59 -0.42 3.44 -8.44
CA ILE A 59 0.58 2.39 -8.70
C ILE A 59 0.43 1.21 -7.72
N GLU A 60 -0.01 1.43 -6.48
CA GLU A 60 -0.09 0.39 -5.44
C GLU A 60 -0.91 -0.85 -5.85
N HIS A 61 -1.93 -0.65 -6.67
CA HIS A 61 -2.82 -1.71 -7.15
C HIS A 61 -2.19 -2.55 -8.27
N LEU A 62 -1.19 -2.02 -8.97
CA LEU A 62 -0.62 -2.63 -10.18
C LEU A 62 0.81 -3.14 -9.96
N ILE A 63 1.54 -2.55 -9.01
CA ILE A 63 2.94 -2.90 -8.77
C ILE A 63 3.08 -4.32 -8.20
N SER A 64 4.07 -5.04 -8.74
CA SER A 64 4.42 -6.37 -8.27
C SER A 64 5.00 -6.32 -6.85
N LEU A 65 4.73 -7.36 -6.06
CA LEU A 65 5.30 -7.50 -4.71
C LEU A 65 6.85 -7.44 -4.74
N LYS A 66 7.46 -8.10 -5.73
CA LYS A 66 8.91 -8.13 -5.92
C LYS A 66 9.51 -6.73 -6.10
N THR A 67 8.82 -5.85 -6.84
CA THR A 67 9.29 -4.48 -7.03
C THR A 67 9.14 -3.67 -5.74
N THR A 68 8.01 -3.78 -5.04
CA THR A 68 7.80 -3.11 -3.75
C THR A 68 8.85 -3.52 -2.71
N GLU A 69 9.19 -4.81 -2.61
CA GLU A 69 10.23 -5.31 -1.72
C GLU A 69 11.61 -4.75 -2.04
N LYS A 70 11.93 -4.55 -3.34
CA LYS A 70 13.19 -3.92 -3.75
C LYS A 70 13.25 -2.43 -3.39
N ILE A 71 12.15 -1.72 -3.51
CA ILE A 71 12.04 -0.32 -3.07
C ILE A 71 12.27 -0.24 -1.56
N GLU A 72 11.60 -1.07 -0.76
CA GLU A 72 11.77 -1.11 0.69
C GLU A 72 13.22 -1.40 1.10
N GLN A 73 13.85 -2.41 0.48
CA GLN A 73 15.27 -2.71 0.72
C GLN A 73 16.17 -1.52 0.39
N GLN A 74 15.85 -0.76 -0.66
CA GLN A 74 16.63 0.41 -1.03
C GLN A 74 16.46 1.56 -0.04
N LEU A 75 15.23 1.83 0.42
CA LEU A 75 14.93 2.83 1.45
C LEU A 75 15.64 2.51 2.77
N GLN A 76 15.64 1.25 3.20
CA GLN A 76 16.35 0.80 4.40
C GLN A 76 17.86 1.00 4.30
N LYS A 77 18.46 0.66 3.16
CA LYS A 77 19.90 0.89 2.92
C LYS A 77 20.26 2.36 2.97
N MET A 78 19.45 3.22 2.34
CA MET A 78 19.68 4.67 2.35
C MET A 78 19.58 5.26 3.76
N SER A 79 18.62 4.78 4.56
CA SER A 79 18.49 5.18 5.97
C SER A 79 19.69 4.74 6.83
N TYR A 80 20.35 3.64 6.47
CA TYR A 80 21.54 3.15 7.17
C TYR A 80 22.83 3.91 6.80
N VAL A 81 22.87 4.57 5.64
CA VAL A 81 24.05 5.33 5.15
C VAL A 81 24.09 6.76 5.72
N GLN A 82 23.02 7.23 6.35
CA GLN A 82 22.96 8.54 7.02
C GLN A 82 23.33 8.51 8.52
N ASN A 83 23.83 7.39 9.05
CA ASN A 83 24.36 7.28 10.42
C ASN A 83 25.88 7.06 10.43
#